data_AF-A0A430ABL4-F1
#
_entry.id   AF-A0A430ABL4-F1
#
_cell.length_a   1.000
_cell.length_b   1.000
_cell.length_c   1.000
_cell.angle_alpha   90.00
_cell.angle_beta   90.00
_cell.angle_gamma   90.00
#
_symmetry.space_group_name_H-M   'P 1'
#
loop_
_entity.id
_entity.type
_entity.pdbx_description
1 polymer ?
#
loop_
_entity_poly.entity_id
_entity_poly.type
_entity_poly.pdbx_seq_one_letter_code
_entity_poly.pdbx_strand_id
1 'polypeptide(L)'
;MKTFKEALLNELDEAMIPNVAAHLVEMYETELEEDSLRHALVSFKNSIASLSDQPNDEFKILIEKEIEPITKIEYWSPTLVKVATEEQFSTDLVPFEVVFNYMMAEELPKDASLLGDIIWEITFDGWTKEEQLERIKNYRG
;
A
#
# COMPACT_ATOMS: atom_id res chain seq x y z
N MET A 1 -18.01 -5.93 7.53
CA MET A 1 -16.93 -5.64 6.58
C MET A 1 -16.25 -4.39 7.10
N LYS A 2 -14.92 -4.35 7.20
CA LYS A 2 -14.16 -3.21 7.70
C LYS A 2 -13.77 -2.31 6.55
N THR A 3 -13.61 -1.00 6.79
CA THR A 3 -12.95 -0.13 5.81
C THR A 3 -11.47 -0.51 5.72
N PHE A 4 -10.82 -0.11 4.63
CA PHE A 4 -9.38 -0.29 4.50
C PHE A 4 -8.62 0.47 5.59
N LYS A 5 -9.10 1.67 5.97
CA LYS A 5 -8.63 2.39 7.16
C LYS A 5 -8.62 1.52 8.41
N GLU A 6 -9.78 0.95 8.76
CA GLU A 6 -9.94 0.15 9.97
C GLU A 6 -9.08 -1.11 9.94
N ALA A 7 -8.97 -1.77 8.79
CA ALA A 7 -8.14 -2.96 8.63
C ALA A 7 -6.65 -2.59 8.84
N LEU A 8 -6.17 -1.56 8.15
CA LEU A 8 -4.76 -1.17 8.18
C LEU A 8 -4.34 -0.64 9.56
N LEU A 9 -5.17 0.18 10.22
CA LEU A 9 -4.87 0.69 11.56
C LEU A 9 -4.82 -0.41 12.63
N ASN A 10 -5.59 -1.48 12.46
CA ASN A 10 -5.59 -2.63 13.38
C ASN A 10 -4.33 -3.48 13.22
N GLU A 11 -3.87 -3.69 11.98
CA GLU A 11 -2.72 -4.58 11.71
C GLU A 11 -1.37 -3.84 11.75
N LEU A 12 -1.31 -2.56 11.38
CA LEU A 12 -0.12 -1.72 11.52
C LEU A 12 0.00 -1.18 12.96
N ASP A 13 0.16 -2.09 13.92
CA ASP A 13 0.35 -1.77 15.33
C ASP A 13 1.82 -1.51 15.71
N GLU A 14 2.08 -1.18 16.97
CA GLU A 14 3.44 -0.90 17.47
C GLU A 14 4.38 -2.10 17.35
N ALA A 15 3.85 -3.32 17.37
CA ALA A 15 4.64 -4.54 17.22
C ALA A 15 4.91 -4.86 15.74
N MET A 16 4.03 -4.44 14.83
CA MET A 16 4.15 -4.67 13.40
C MET A 16 5.07 -3.65 12.69
N ILE A 17 5.03 -2.38 13.11
CA ILE A 17 5.80 -1.29 12.49
C ILE A 17 7.30 -1.61 12.33
N PRO A 18 8.01 -2.18 13.33
CA PRO A 18 9.42 -2.54 13.18
C PRO A 18 9.67 -3.55 12.05
N ASN A 19 8.80 -4.55 11.91
CA ASN A 19 8.94 -5.62 10.91
C ASN A 19 8.65 -5.10 9.50
N VAL A 20 7.63 -4.23 9.38
CA VAL A 20 7.33 -3.54 8.11
C VAL A 20 8.50 -2.65 7.69
N ALA A 21 9.07 -1.87 8.61
CA ALA A 21 10.22 -1.03 8.29
C ALA A 21 11.43 -1.85 7.80
N ALA A 22 11.74 -2.96 8.48
CA ALA A 22 12.83 -3.85 8.07
C ALA A 22 12.60 -4.45 6.69
N HIS A 23 11.38 -4.93 6.41
CA HIS A 23 11.00 -5.43 5.08
C HIS A 23 11.17 -4.36 4.01
N LEU A 24 10.72 -3.12 4.26
CA LEU A 24 10.84 -2.04 3.27
C LEU A 24 12.29 -1.69 2.94
N VAL A 25 13.19 -1.70 3.95
CA VAL A 25 14.63 -1.50 3.71
C VAL A 25 15.21 -2.62 2.85
N GLU A 26 14.87 -3.87 3.15
CA GLU A 26 15.39 -5.05 2.46
C GLU A 26 14.87 -5.15 1.02
N MET A 27 13.56 -4.98 0.84
CA MET A 27 12.87 -5.21 -0.43
C MET A 27 13.09 -4.08 -1.44
N TYR A 28 13.03 -2.82 -0.98
CA TYR A 28 13.03 -1.65 -1.88
C TYR A 28 14.35 -0.89 -1.89
N GLU A 29 15.38 -1.40 -1.20
CA GLU A 29 16.73 -0.81 -1.09
C GLU A 29 16.69 0.71 -0.85
N THR A 30 15.76 1.15 -0.01
CA THR A 30 15.51 2.59 0.16
C THR A 30 16.76 3.28 0.70
N GLU A 31 17.01 4.54 0.33
CA GLU A 31 18.09 5.34 0.94
C GLU A 31 17.79 5.70 2.42
N LEU A 32 16.60 5.33 2.92
CA LEU A 32 16.15 5.61 4.28
C LEU A 32 16.65 4.54 5.24
N GLU A 33 17.21 4.97 6.36
CA GLU A 33 17.52 4.07 7.47
C GLU A 33 16.23 3.53 8.10
N GLU A 34 16.29 2.30 8.63
CA GLU A 34 15.15 1.59 9.23
C GLU A 34 14.41 2.43 10.29
N ASP A 35 15.16 3.18 11.12
CA ASP A 35 14.57 4.05 12.14
C ASP A 35 13.84 5.27 11.54
N SER A 36 14.30 5.77 10.39
CA SER A 36 13.58 6.82 9.67
C SER A 36 12.27 6.29 9.08
N LEU A 37 12.29 5.07 8.55
CA LEU A 37 11.08 4.38 8.07
C LEU A 37 10.10 4.08 9.20
N ARG A 38 10.55 3.66 10.38
CA ARG A 38 9.68 3.50 11.56
C ARG A 38 8.94 4.79 11.89
N HIS A 39 9.65 5.92 11.94
CA HIS A 39 9.02 7.22 12.20
C HIS A 39 8.02 7.61 11.09
N ALA A 40 8.37 7.33 9.82
CA ALA A 40 7.47 7.58 8.70
C ALA A 40 6.19 6.73 8.78
N LEU A 41 6.30 5.44 9.13
CA LEU A 41 5.16 4.54 9.33
C LEU A 41 4.25 4.99 10.47
N VAL A 42 4.81 5.47 11.59
CA VAL A 42 4.02 6.06 12.69
C VAL A 42 3.28 7.32 12.20
N SER A 43 3.96 8.20 11.46
CA SER A 43 3.36 9.41 10.89
C SER A 43 2.24 9.07 9.91
N PHE A 44 2.46 8.10 9.04
CA PHE A 44 1.49 7.57 8.09
C PHE A 44 0.25 7.02 8.81
N LYS A 45 0.45 6.16 9.82
CA LYS A 45 -0.63 5.63 10.65
C LYS A 45 -1.47 6.74 11.27
N ASN A 46 -0.82 7.75 11.86
CA ASN A 46 -1.51 8.90 12.46
C ASN A 46 -2.27 9.73 11.41
N SER A 47 -1.70 9.88 10.22
CA SER A 47 -2.34 10.61 9.11
C SER A 47 -3.63 9.92 8.69
N ILE A 48 -3.60 8.59 8.49
CA ILE A 48 -4.79 7.80 8.17
C ILE A 48 -5.82 7.86 9.30
N ALA A 49 -5.38 7.73 10.55
CA ALA A 49 -6.28 7.81 11.71
C ALA A 49 -7.08 9.13 11.76
N SER A 50 -6.47 10.22 11.28
CA SER A 50 -7.09 11.55 11.25
C SER A 50 -8.07 11.79 10.10
N LEU A 51 -8.12 10.91 9.10
CA LEU A 51 -9.05 11.03 7.96
C LEU A 51 -10.50 10.88 8.43
N SER A 52 -11.43 11.56 7.78
CA SER A 52 -12.86 11.39 8.09
C SER A 52 -13.36 10.02 7.65
N ASP A 53 -14.13 9.35 8.49
CA ASP A 53 -14.77 8.09 8.15
C ASP A 53 -15.99 8.37 7.25
N GLN A 54 -15.84 8.08 5.96
CA GLN A 54 -16.94 8.16 4.99
C GLN A 54 -16.95 6.89 4.14
N PRO A 55 -17.48 5.78 4.67
CA PRO A 55 -17.45 4.49 3.99
C PRO A 55 -18.04 4.58 2.58
N ASN A 56 -17.32 4.01 1.61
CA ASN A 56 -17.78 3.84 0.23
C ASN A 56 -18.03 2.36 -0.04
N ASP A 57 -19.28 2.02 -0.34
CA ASP A 57 -19.75 0.66 -0.60
C ASP A 57 -19.95 0.35 -2.10
N GLU A 58 -19.74 1.33 -2.99
CA GLU A 58 -19.74 1.10 -4.44
C GLU A 58 -18.51 0.31 -4.89
N PHE A 59 -17.40 0.44 -4.15
CA PHE A 59 -16.14 -0.23 -4.43
C PHE A 59 -15.60 -0.96 -3.19
N LYS A 60 -14.78 -1.98 -3.46
CA LYS A 60 -14.02 -2.70 -2.43
C LYS A 60 -12.54 -2.80 -2.81
N ILE A 61 -11.67 -2.85 -1.82
CA ILE A 61 -10.24 -3.14 -1.99
C ILE A 61 -10.03 -4.64 -1.94
N LEU A 62 -9.47 -5.19 -3.01
CA LEU A 62 -8.95 -6.55 -3.07
C LEU A 62 -7.42 -6.47 -3.03
N ILE A 63 -6.79 -7.31 -2.23
CA ILE A 63 -5.33 -7.42 -2.22
C ILE A 63 -4.95 -8.57 -3.14
N GLU A 64 -4.19 -8.27 -4.19
CA GLU A 64 -3.78 -9.26 -5.19
C GLU A 64 -2.26 -9.37 -5.20
N LYS A 65 -1.78 -10.59 -5.49
CA LYS A 65 -0.36 -10.82 -5.70
C LYS A 65 -0.04 -10.48 -7.13
N GLU A 66 0.88 -9.55 -7.31
CA GLU A 66 1.39 -9.15 -8.62
C GLU A 66 2.80 -9.71 -8.81
N ILE A 67 3.17 -9.84 -10.09
CA ILE A 67 4.53 -10.22 -10.50
C ILE A 67 4.98 -9.15 -11.47
N GLU A 68 5.99 -8.37 -11.06
CA GLU A 68 6.52 -7.32 -11.90
C GLU A 68 7.13 -7.94 -13.18
N PRO A 69 6.73 -7.48 -14.38
CA PRO A 69 7.15 -8.10 -15.63
C PRO A 69 8.66 -8.13 -15.91
N ILE A 70 9.42 -7.16 -15.42
CA ILE A 70 10.85 -6.94 -15.70
C ILE A 70 11.74 -7.69 -14.68
N THR A 71 11.63 -7.34 -13.41
CA THR A 71 12.38 -7.83 -12.26
C THR A 71 11.92 -9.21 -11.80
N LYS A 72 10.68 -9.60 -12.12
CA LYS A 72 10.02 -10.82 -11.61
C LYS A 72 9.84 -10.84 -10.10
N ILE A 73 9.93 -9.67 -9.46
CA ILE A 73 9.60 -9.51 -8.07
C ILE A 73 8.12 -9.77 -7.88
N GLU A 74 7.80 -10.55 -6.85
CA GLU A 74 6.44 -10.78 -6.42
C GLU A 74 6.12 -9.84 -5.26
N TYR A 75 5.02 -9.10 -5.36
CA TYR A 75 4.58 -8.16 -4.33
C TYR A 75 3.05 -8.16 -4.22
N TRP A 76 2.53 -7.60 -3.13
CA TRP A 76 1.08 -7.46 -2.92
C TRP A 76 0.61 -6.05 -3.20
N SER A 77 -0.42 -5.92 -4.03
CA SER A 77 -0.97 -4.64 -4.47
C SER A 77 -2.46 -4.52 -4.12
N PRO A 78 -2.93 -3.35 -3.65
CA PRO A 78 -4.35 -3.08 -3.51
C PRO A 78 -4.99 -2.74 -4.88
N THR A 79 -6.05 -3.45 -5.23
CA THR A 79 -6.85 -3.21 -6.44
C THR A 79 -8.28 -2.84 -6.07
N LEU A 80 -8.83 -1.82 -6.75
CA LEU A 80 -10.23 -1.42 -6.58
C LEU A 80 -11.14 -2.27 -7.43
N VAL A 81 -12.17 -2.84 -6.81
CA VAL A 81 -13.18 -3.64 -7.49
C VAL A 81 -14.55 -2.98 -7.34
N LYS A 82 -15.20 -2.67 -8.46
CA LYS A 82 -16.57 -2.15 -8.45
C LYS A 82 -17.53 -3.27 -8.06
N VAL A 83 -18.30 -3.09 -6.98
CA VAL A 83 -19.12 -4.16 -6.39
C VAL A 83 -20.20 -4.65 -7.36
N ALA A 84 -20.79 -3.76 -8.15
CA ALA A 84 -21.89 -4.11 -9.04
C ALA A 84 -21.47 -4.91 -10.30
N THR A 85 -20.23 -4.72 -10.77
CA THR A 85 -19.76 -5.24 -12.07
C THR A 85 -18.53 -6.14 -11.97
N GLU A 86 -17.88 -6.18 -10.80
CA GLU A 86 -16.58 -6.83 -10.57
C GLU A 86 -15.44 -6.28 -11.45
N GLU A 87 -15.65 -5.10 -12.05
CA GLU A 87 -14.62 -4.41 -12.82
C GLU A 87 -13.50 -3.91 -11.90
N GLN A 88 -12.25 -4.14 -12.31
CA GLN A 88 -11.05 -3.81 -11.56
C GLN A 88 -10.41 -2.50 -12.04
N PHE A 89 -9.91 -1.71 -11.10
CA PHE A 89 -9.27 -0.42 -11.33
C PHE A 89 -8.00 -0.31 -10.45
N SER A 90 -6.96 0.34 -10.96
CA SER A 90 -5.78 0.67 -10.16
C SER A 90 -6.10 1.72 -9.10
N THR A 91 -5.53 1.56 -7.91
CA THR A 91 -5.63 2.53 -6.81
C THR A 91 -4.83 3.80 -7.03
N ASP A 92 -3.84 3.79 -7.93
CA ASP A 92 -2.89 4.89 -8.16
C ASP A 92 -3.57 6.16 -8.68
N LEU A 93 -4.75 5.99 -9.30
CA LEU A 93 -5.55 7.09 -9.83
C LEU A 93 -6.53 7.66 -8.81
N VAL A 94 -6.58 7.11 -7.60
CA VAL A 94 -7.49 7.54 -6.54
C VAL A 94 -6.77 8.45 -5.55
N PRO A 95 -7.41 9.57 -5.11
CA PRO A 95 -6.84 10.39 -4.07
C PRO A 95 -6.56 9.56 -2.80
N PHE A 96 -5.34 9.69 -2.28
CA PHE A 96 -4.85 8.97 -1.09
C PHE A 96 -5.89 8.88 0.04
N GLU A 97 -6.48 10.01 0.42
CA GLU A 97 -7.47 10.09 1.50
C GLU A 97 -8.78 9.33 1.22
N VAL A 98 -9.11 9.09 -0.04
CA VAL A 98 -10.31 8.37 -0.47
C VAL A 98 -10.08 6.86 -0.44
N VAL A 99 -8.87 6.39 -0.73
CA VAL A 99 -8.52 4.95 -0.74
C VAL A 99 -8.91 4.26 0.57
N PHE A 100 -8.71 4.94 1.70
CA PHE A 100 -8.97 4.36 3.03
C PHE A 100 -10.45 4.25 3.39
N ASN A 101 -11.34 4.86 2.63
CA ASN A 101 -12.78 4.82 2.84
C ASN A 101 -13.47 3.61 2.18
N TYR A 102 -12.79 2.93 1.26
CA TYR A 102 -13.35 1.74 0.62
C TYR A 102 -13.37 0.56 1.58
N MET A 103 -14.33 -0.33 1.34
CA MET A 103 -14.46 -1.54 2.12
C MET A 103 -13.43 -2.59 1.70
N MET A 104 -12.87 -3.34 2.65
CA MET A 104 -12.04 -4.49 2.30
C MET A 104 -12.89 -5.64 1.76
N ALA A 105 -12.45 -6.25 0.67
CA ALA A 105 -13.04 -7.49 0.14
C ALA A 105 -12.78 -8.68 1.06
N GLU A 106 -11.59 -8.72 1.65
CA GLU A 106 -11.10 -9.79 2.54
C GLU A 106 -10.32 -9.19 3.73
N GLU A 107 -10.09 -9.95 4.79
CA GLU A 107 -9.27 -9.47 5.91
C GLU A 107 -7.81 -9.30 5.49
N LEU A 108 -7.15 -8.24 5.96
CA LEU A 108 -5.70 -8.07 5.75
C LEU A 108 -4.95 -9.19 6.49
N PRO A 109 -4.09 -9.95 5.80
CA PRO A 109 -3.21 -10.91 6.45
C PRO A 109 -2.26 -10.23 7.43
N LYS A 110 -1.95 -10.94 8.52
CA LYS A 110 -1.07 -10.47 9.60
C LYS A 110 0.41 -10.68 9.28
N ASP A 111 0.82 -10.27 8.09
CA ASP A 111 2.15 -10.50 7.55
C ASP A 111 2.84 -9.17 7.27
N ALA A 112 4.07 -9.01 7.78
CA ALA A 112 4.80 -7.76 7.69
C ALA A 112 5.24 -7.42 6.26
N SER A 113 5.56 -8.44 5.46
CA SER A 113 5.98 -8.25 4.07
C SER A 113 4.78 -7.78 3.23
N LEU A 114 3.64 -8.45 3.36
CA LEU A 114 2.41 -8.04 2.69
C LEU A 114 1.97 -6.62 3.09
N LEU A 115 2.00 -6.30 4.38
CA LEU A 115 1.65 -4.95 4.84
C LEU A 115 2.65 -3.91 4.32
N GLY A 116 3.93 -4.26 4.25
CA GLY A 116 4.97 -3.43 3.66
C GLY A 116 4.69 -3.12 2.20
N ASP A 117 4.45 -4.13 1.38
CA ASP A 117 4.17 -3.97 -0.04
C ASP A 117 2.94 -3.07 -0.27
N ILE A 118 1.84 -3.32 0.46
CA ILE A 118 0.62 -2.50 0.35
C ILE A 118 0.89 -1.04 0.72
N ILE A 119 1.61 -0.79 1.83
CA ILE A 119 1.93 0.57 2.24
C ILE A 119 2.83 1.23 1.21
N TRP A 120 3.80 0.50 0.68
CA TRP A 120 4.71 0.98 -0.36
C TRP A 120 3.96 1.47 -1.59
N GLU A 121 3.06 0.63 -2.13
CA GLU A 121 2.23 0.98 -3.29
C GLU A 121 1.41 2.26 -3.05
N ILE A 122 0.80 2.42 -1.87
CA ILE A 122 -0.09 3.55 -1.59
C ILE A 122 0.66 4.85 -1.29
N THR A 123 1.89 4.78 -0.77
CA THR A 123 2.60 5.95 -0.20
C THR A 123 3.84 6.39 -0.96
N PHE A 124 4.53 5.46 -1.63
CA PHE A 124 5.84 5.71 -2.24
C PHE A 124 5.84 5.53 -3.77
N ASP A 125 4.65 5.60 -4.39
CA ASP A 125 4.43 5.52 -5.84
C ASP A 125 4.73 4.13 -6.44
N GLY A 126 4.81 3.08 -5.59
CA GLY A 126 5.00 1.68 -5.98
C GLY A 126 6.33 1.34 -6.65
N TRP A 127 7.16 2.33 -6.99
CA TRP A 127 8.36 2.10 -7.80
C TRP A 127 9.62 2.12 -6.92
N THR A 128 10.43 1.07 -7.06
CA THR A 128 11.83 1.07 -6.66
C THR A 128 12.59 2.24 -7.29
N LYS A 129 13.72 2.61 -6.69
CA LYS A 129 14.60 3.65 -7.22
C LYS A 129 15.04 3.34 -8.65
N GLU A 130 15.27 2.07 -8.97
CA GLU A 130 15.63 1.55 -10.28
C GLU A 130 14.51 1.78 -11.29
N GLU A 131 13.27 1.50 -10.92
CA GLU A 131 12.07 1.69 -11.76
C GLU A 131 11.77 3.17 -12.02
N GLN A 132 11.93 4.02 -11.00
CA GLN A 132 11.87 5.48 -11.17
C GLN A 132 12.93 5.96 -12.17
N LEU A 133 14.17 5.46 -12.04
CA LEU A 133 15.25 5.81 -12.96
C LEU A 133 15.02 5.27 -14.38
N GLU A 134 14.45 4.09 -14.55
CA GLU A 134 14.14 3.52 -15.86
C GLU A 134 12.98 4.26 -16.55
N ARG A 135 11.90 4.58 -15.83
CA ARG A 135 10.82 5.41 -16.38
C ARG A 135 11.27 6.82 -16.72
N ILE A 136 12.10 7.46 -15.88
CA ILE A 136 12.69 8.78 -16.20
C ILE A 136 13.51 8.71 -17.49
N LYS A 137 14.24 7.61 -17.73
CA LYS A 137 14.97 7.40 -18.99
C LYS A 137 14.00 7.21 -20.17
N ASN A 138 12.94 6.43 -20.00
CA ASN A 138 11.94 6.16 -21.04
C ASN A 138 11.09 7.38 -21.40
N TYR A 139 10.88 8.33 -20.47
CA TYR A 139 10.18 9.60 -20.74
C TYR A 139 11.04 10.68 -21.42
N ARG A 140 12.38 10.53 -21.41
CA ARG A 140 13.32 11.46 -22.04
C ARG A 140 13.85 10.98 -23.40
N GLY A 141 13.35 9.84 -23.88
CA GLY A 141 13.68 9.24 -25.18
C GLY A 141 12.68 9.58 -26.26
#